data_AF-A0A317IT46-F1
#
_entry.id   AF-A0A317IT46-F1
#
_cell.length_a   1.000
_cell.length_b   1.000
_cell.length_c   1.000
_cell.angle_alpha   90.00
_cell.angle_beta   90.00
_cell.angle_gamma   90.00
#
_symmetry.space_group_name_H-M   'P 1'
#
loop_
_entity.id
_entity.type
_entity.pdbx_description
1 polymer ?
#
loop_
_entity_poly.entity_id
_entity_poly.type
_entity_poly.pdbx_seq_one_letter_code
_entity_poly.pdbx_strand_id
1 'polypeptide(L)'
;MNSVTSFDIPNLGSVTTVHILKGGELVHSLDEYQKVEDRFSWVNRHDIVSKILRLRPLTDLTKKSIIAIYEEGYSIREFINVDPDFKPLPFC
;
A
#
# COMPACT_ATOMS: atom_id res chain seq x y z
N MET A 1 -24.68 -2.16 -29.00
CA MET A 1 -23.62 -2.94 -28.35
C MET A 1 -22.49 -1.96 -28.04
N ASN A 2 -22.37 -1.54 -26.78
CA ASN A 2 -21.36 -0.55 -26.40
C ASN A 2 -20.08 -1.28 -26.02
N SER A 3 -19.07 -1.23 -26.89
CA SER A 3 -17.72 -1.69 -26.56
C SER A 3 -17.13 -0.76 -25.53
N VAL A 4 -17.03 -1.23 -24.28
CA VAL A 4 -16.22 -0.57 -23.25
C VAL A 4 -14.78 -0.64 -23.73
N THR A 5 -14.22 0.49 -24.11
CA THR A 5 -12.80 0.64 -24.39
C THR A 5 -12.02 0.36 -23.11
N SER A 6 -11.42 -0.82 -23.00
CA SER A 6 -10.36 -1.07 -22.02
C SER A 6 -9.24 -0.08 -22.29
N PHE A 7 -9.07 0.90 -21.41
CA PHE A 7 -7.86 1.69 -21.39
C PHE A 7 -6.73 0.74 -20.99
N ASP A 8 -5.85 0.40 -21.93
CA ASP A 8 -4.58 -0.26 -21.62
C ASP A 8 -3.79 0.67 -20.71
N ILE A 9 -3.94 0.49 -19.39
CA ILE A 9 -3.07 1.11 -18.41
C ILE A 9 -1.69 0.52 -18.73
N PRO A 10 -0.66 1.35 -19.03
CA PRO A 10 0.69 0.83 -19.25
C PRO A 10 1.04 -0.08 -18.08
N ASN A 11 1.80 -1.14 -18.35
CA ASN A 11 2.24 -2.10 -17.36
C ASN A 11 3.09 -1.32 -16.33
N LEU A 12 2.44 -0.78 -15.31
CA LEU A 12 3.02 0.07 -14.28
C LEU A 12 3.32 -0.83 -13.09
N GLY A 13 4.45 -0.59 -12.42
CA GLY A 13 4.86 -1.45 -11.32
C GLY A 13 3.84 -1.46 -10.18
N SER A 14 3.80 -2.59 -9.49
CA SER A 14 2.80 -2.88 -8.46
C SER A 14 3.08 -2.08 -7.19
N VAL A 15 2.13 -1.27 -6.73
CA VAL A 15 2.23 -0.54 -5.46
C VAL A 15 1.10 -1.00 -4.53
N THR A 16 1.46 -1.43 -3.33
CA THR A 16 0.50 -1.93 -2.34
C THR A 16 0.60 -1.15 -1.05
N THR A 17 -0.55 -0.85 -0.43
CA THR A 17 -0.60 -0.29 0.93
C THR A 17 -0.82 -1.41 1.93
N VAL A 18 -0.07 -1.39 3.03
CA VAL A 18 -0.12 -2.40 4.09
C VAL A 18 -0.28 -1.68 5.42
N HIS A 19 -1.29 -2.04 6.20
CA HIS A 19 -1.49 -1.51 7.55
C HIS A 19 -0.93 -2.50 8.57
N ILE A 20 -0.16 -2.00 9.52
CA ILE A 20 0.53 -2.78 10.54
C ILE A 20 0.04 -2.29 11.90
N LEU A 21 -0.59 -3.20 12.65
CA LEU A 21 -1.07 -2.92 14.00
C LEU A 21 0.10 -2.90 14.99
N LYS A 22 -0.13 -2.33 16.17
CA LYS A 22 0.85 -2.24 17.26
C LYS A 22 1.36 -3.61 17.73
N GLY A 23 0.55 -4.67 17.61
CA GLY A 23 0.99 -6.05 17.92
C GLY A 23 1.84 -6.69 16.81
N GLY A 24 2.08 -5.97 15.72
CA GLY A 24 2.78 -6.47 14.55
C GLY A 24 1.88 -7.21 13.55
N GLU A 25 0.57 -7.26 13.80
CA GLU A 25 -0.35 -7.90 12.88
C GLU A 25 -0.52 -7.07 11.61
N LEU A 26 -0.46 -7.75 10.46
CA LEU A 26 -0.70 -7.17 9.15
C LEU A 26 -2.20 -7.27 8.84
N VAL A 27 -2.79 -6.16 8.42
CA VAL A 27 -4.16 -6.14 7.91
C VAL A 27 -4.13 -6.63 6.45
N HIS A 28 -4.73 -7.79 6.21
CA HIS A 28 -4.68 -8.48 4.91
C HIS A 28 -5.95 -8.31 4.08
N SER A 29 -7.06 -7.93 4.71
CA SER A 29 -8.36 -7.80 4.04
C SER A 29 -9.07 -6.49 4.36
N LEU A 30 -10.04 -6.14 3.52
CA LEU A 30 -10.92 -4.99 3.76
C LEU A 30 -11.77 -5.19 5.03
N ASP A 31 -12.24 -6.42 5.28
CA ASP A 31 -13.04 -6.73 6.47
C ASP A 31 -12.24 -6.60 7.77
N GLU A 32 -10.95 -6.93 7.74
CA GLU A 32 -10.04 -6.66 8.86
C GLU A 32 -9.81 -5.16 9.02
N TYR A 33 -9.59 -4.45 7.91
CA TYR A 33 -9.37 -3.00 7.95
C TYR A 33 -10.57 -2.25 8.54
N GLN A 34 -11.80 -2.62 8.18
CA GLN A 34 -13.02 -1.99 8.71
C GLN A 34 -13.13 -2.08 10.24
N LYS A 35 -12.53 -3.11 10.86
CA LYS A 35 -12.53 -3.28 12.32
C LYS A 35 -11.53 -2.38 13.04
N VAL A 36 -10.60 -1.79 12.31
CA VAL A 36 -9.46 -1.02 12.86
C VAL A 36 -9.29 0.35 12.17
N GLU A 37 -10.21 0.74 11.28
CA GLU A 37 -10.10 1.95 10.46
C GLU A 37 -9.91 3.21 11.31
N ASP A 38 -10.65 3.29 12.42
CA ASP A 38 -10.61 4.36 13.41
C ASP A 38 -9.22 4.53 14.04
N ARG A 39 -8.43 3.45 14.17
CA ARG A 39 -7.04 3.48 14.65
C ARG A 39 -6.07 4.13 13.64
N PHE A 40 -6.46 4.17 12.36
CA PHE A 40 -5.71 4.81 11.28
C PHE A 40 -6.33 6.14 10.82
N SER A 41 -7.23 6.74 11.61
CA SER A 41 -7.90 8.02 11.28
C SER A 41 -6.94 9.20 11.07
N TRP A 42 -5.72 9.12 11.59
CA TRP A 42 -4.65 10.10 11.39
C TRP A 42 -4.04 10.05 9.98
N VAL A 43 -4.27 8.98 9.22
CA VAL A 43 -3.72 8.79 7.88
C VAL A 43 -4.49 9.63 6.87
N ASN A 44 -3.78 10.53 6.19
CA ASN A 44 -4.39 11.30 5.11
C ASN A 44 -4.46 10.47 3.82
N ARG A 45 -5.68 10.13 3.40
CA ARG A 45 -5.92 9.38 2.16
C ARG A 45 -5.33 10.05 0.91
N HIS A 46 -5.33 11.38 0.82
CA HIS A 46 -4.75 12.10 -0.32
C HIS A 46 -3.23 11.94 -0.39
N ASP A 47 -2.56 11.89 0.76
CA ASP A 47 -1.13 11.64 0.83
C ASP A 47 -0.80 10.21 0.36
N ILE A 48 -1.56 9.20 0.82
CA ILE A 48 -1.40 7.82 0.35
C ILE A 48 -1.60 7.70 -1.16
N VAL A 49 -2.66 8.30 -1.71
CA VAL A 49 -2.90 8.29 -3.16
C VAL A 49 -1.76 8.97 -3.91
N SER A 50 -1.26 10.11 -3.41
CA SER A 50 -0.12 10.82 -4.01
C SER A 50 1.15 9.97 -4.01
N LYS A 51 1.41 9.23 -2.92
CA LYS A 51 2.52 8.27 -2.83
C LYS A 51 2.35 7.14 -3.83
N ILE A 52 1.16 6.55 -3.96
CA ILE A 52 0.88 5.50 -4.96
C ILE A 52 1.21 5.99 -6.37
N LEU A 53 0.70 7.17 -6.74
CA LEU A 53 0.93 7.75 -8.07
C LEU A 53 2.42 8.05 -8.31
N ARG A 54 3.14 8.51 -7.29
CA ARG A 54 4.59 8.75 -7.37
C ARG A 54 5.41 7.46 -7.47
N LEU A 55 5.01 6.40 -6.77
CA LEU A 55 5.77 5.15 -6.71
C LEU A 55 5.53 4.24 -7.94
N ARG A 56 4.35 4.28 -8.55
CA ARG A 56 4.00 3.49 -9.73
C ARG A 56 5.03 3.58 -10.88
N PRO A 57 5.47 4.77 -11.34
CA PRO A 57 6.47 4.86 -12.40
C PRO A 57 7.89 4.50 -11.95
N LEU A 58 8.16 4.44 -10.64
CA LEU A 58 9.45 4.05 -10.07
C LEU A 58 9.56 2.56 -9.81
N THR A 59 8.44 1.83 -9.96
CA THR A 59 8.36 0.41 -9.61
C THR A 59 8.59 -0.45 -10.85
N ASP A 60 9.53 -1.38 -10.75
CA ASP A 60 9.87 -2.33 -11.80
C ASP A 60 8.74 -3.36 -11.97
N LEU A 61 8.58 -3.89 -13.19
CA LEU A 61 7.53 -4.85 -13.54
C LEU A 61 7.59 -6.17 -12.75
N THR A 62 8.78 -6.59 -12.34
CA THR A 62 9.02 -7.85 -11.62
C THR A 62 9.09 -7.66 -10.11
N LYS A 63 8.94 -6.42 -9.63
CA LYS A 63 9.02 -6.03 -8.22
C LYS A 63 7.69 -5.44 -7.76
N LYS A 64 7.63 -5.10 -6.48
CA LYS A 64 6.57 -4.27 -5.93
C LYS A 64 7.16 -3.14 -5.08
N SER A 65 6.37 -2.10 -4.91
CA SER A 65 6.60 -1.09 -3.88
C SER A 65 5.52 -1.21 -2.81
N ILE A 66 5.87 -0.97 -1.56
CA ILE A 66 4.97 -1.06 -0.42
C ILE A 66 4.93 0.28 0.32
N ILE A 67 3.73 0.76 0.60
CA ILE A 67 3.47 1.82 1.57
C ILE A 67 3.02 1.14 2.86
N ALA A 68 3.92 1.03 3.83
CA ALA A 68 3.66 0.45 5.14
C ALA A 68 3.19 1.56 6.09
N ILE A 69 2.01 1.38 6.67
CA ILE A 69 1.37 2.32 7.59
C ILE A 69 1.37 1.65 8.97
N TYR A 70 2.22 2.14 9.85
CA TYR A 70 2.38 1.63 11.20
C TYR A 70 1.47 2.40 12.14
N GLU A 71 0.60 1.67 12.84
CA GLU A 71 -0.14 2.20 13.97
C GLU A 71 0.82 2.66 15.07
N GLU A 72 1.85 1.85 15.36
CA GLU A 72 2.86 2.22 16.33
C GLU A 72 3.73 3.38 15.81
N GLY A 73 3.84 4.42 16.63
CA GLY A 73 4.62 5.62 16.28
C GLY A 73 3.98 6.48 15.19
N TYR A 74 2.76 6.18 14.73
CA TYR A 74 2.03 6.96 13.73
C TYR A 74 2.88 7.23 12.48
N SER A 75 3.51 6.18 11.95
CA SER A 75 4.55 6.32 10.92
C SER A 75 4.15 5.66 9.60
N ILE A 76 4.59 6.27 8.49
CA ILE A 76 4.41 5.75 7.14
C ILE A 76 5.79 5.54 6.55
N ARG A 77 6.08 4.32 6.09
CA ARG A 77 7.34 3.95 5.43
C ARG A 77 7.09 3.44 4.03
N GLU A 78 8.03 3.73 3.15
CA GLU A 78 7.96 3.33 1.76
C GLU A 78 9.11 2.36 1.47
N PHE A 79 8.79 1.24 0.85
CA PHE A 79 9.75 0.26 0.38
C PHE A 79 9.60 0.18 -1.14
N ILE A 80 10.67 0.43 -1.88
CA ILE A 80 10.63 0.57 -3.34
C ILE A 80 11.36 -0.61 -3.97
N ASN A 81 10.79 -1.18 -5.05
CA ASN A 81 11.40 -2.28 -5.82
C ASN A 81 11.82 -3.50 -4.97
N VAL A 82 11.01 -3.84 -3.97
CA VAL A 82 11.21 -5.05 -3.18
C VAL A 82 10.68 -6.27 -3.90
N ASP A 83 11.19 -7.44 -3.50
CA ASP A 83 10.71 -8.72 -4.03
C ASP A 83 9.21 -8.91 -3.80
N PRO A 84 8.50 -9.63 -4.69
CA PRO A 84 7.07 -9.91 -4.53
C PRO A 84 6.69 -10.54 -3.18
N ASP A 85 7.60 -11.32 -2.59
CA ASP A 85 7.41 -11.99 -1.29
C ASP A 85 7.82 -11.13 -0.09
N PHE A 86 8.40 -9.94 -0.31
CA PHE A 86 8.82 -9.06 0.76
C PHE A 86 7.63 -8.67 1.65
N LYS A 87 7.84 -8.73 2.96
CA LYS A 87 6.90 -8.26 3.97
C LYS A 87 7.63 -7.26 4.88
N PRO A 88 7.06 -6.06 5.09
CA PRO A 88 7.64 -5.09 6.01
C PRO A 88 7.69 -5.70 7.42
N LEU A 89 8.75 -5.36 8.17
CA LEU A 89 8.87 -5.80 9.55
C LEU A 89 7.74 -5.21 10.39
N PRO A 90 7.17 -5.99 11.34
CA PRO A 90 6.07 -5.54 12.18
C PRO A 90 6.45 -4.44 13.18
N PHE A 91 7.72 -4.35 13.54
CA PHE A 91 8.25 -3.38 14.51
C PHE A 91 9.40 -2.59 13.88
N CYS A 92 9.56 -1.35 14.31
CA CYS A 92 10.59 -0.44 13.84
C CYS A 92 11.46 0.08 14.98
#